data_AF-A0A3S5AMF9-F1
#
_entry.id   AF-A0A3S5AMF9-F1
#
_cell.length_a   1.000
_cell.length_b   1.000
_cell.length_c   1.000
_cell.angle_alpha   90.00
_cell.angle_beta   90.00
_cell.angle_gamma   90.00
#
_symmetry.space_group_name_H-M   'P 1'
#
loop_
_entity.id
_entity.type
_entity.pdbx_description
1 polymer ?
#
loop_
_entity_poly.entity_id
_entity_poly.type
_entity_poly.pdbx_seq_one_letter_code
_entity_poly.pdbx_strand_id
1 'polypeptide(L)'
;MSDSQFSRLVSEIRWETTSFQKKFDILYYSKGYFSGAASLLQEFKSAPDRIKVIRALEKRLCCMSCAEAREIINCIPVTQAGRLVALECVKGSLVDHQTLEGIEYILSAFVFDKDKIRAVNILTTISTHVVNELASGGHQGYAPLGGLYTQSFPLKEHSYGSLRDQMTINEPILMLY
;
A
#
# COMPACT_ATOMS: atom_id res chain seq x y z
N MET A 1 2.95 10.09 -0.60
CA MET A 1 1.86 11.00 -0.18
C MET A 1 2.43 11.94 0.88
N SER A 2 1.99 13.20 0.98
CA SER A 2 2.50 14.10 2.02
C SER A 2 1.92 13.75 3.40
N ASP A 3 2.62 14.12 4.48
CA ASP A 3 2.16 13.85 5.85
C ASP A 3 0.80 14.50 6.17
N SER A 4 0.53 15.67 5.60
CA SER A 4 -0.76 16.36 5.71
C SER A 4 -1.90 15.61 5.03
N GLN A 5 -1.64 15.05 3.84
CA GLN A 5 -2.61 14.20 3.12
C GLN A 5 -2.85 12.89 3.85
N PHE A 6 -1.78 12.26 4.38
CA PHE A 6 -1.87 11.05 5.18
C PHE A 6 -2.70 11.27 6.45
N SER A 7 -2.41 12.34 7.20
CA SER A 7 -3.13 12.67 8.44
C SER A 7 -4.61 12.96 8.19
N ARG A 8 -4.93 13.61 7.08
CA ARG A 8 -6.33 13.85 6.65
C ARG A 8 -7.04 12.54 6.33
N LEU A 9 -6.40 11.63 5.59
CA LEU A 9 -6.94 10.31 5.27
C LEU A 9 -7.22 9.48 6.54
N VAL A 10 -6.26 9.42 7.47
CA VAL A 10 -6.42 8.72 8.75
C VAL A 10 -7.62 9.30 9.53
N SER A 11 -7.73 10.63 9.56
CA SER A 11 -8.86 11.30 10.21
C SER A 11 -10.19 10.94 9.56
N GLU A 12 -10.27 10.94 8.23
CA GLU A 12 -11.48 10.58 7.48
C GLU A 12 -11.92 9.13 7.75
N ILE A 13 -10.96 8.19 7.75
CA ILE A 13 -11.21 6.79 8.10
C ILE A 13 -11.66 6.65 9.57
N ARG A 14 -11.16 7.49 10.47
CA ARG A 14 -11.56 7.50 11.88
C ARG A 14 -12.97 8.01 12.07
N TRP A 15 -13.37 9.05 11.33
CA TRP A 15 -14.70 9.66 11.41
C TRP A 15 -15.81 8.73 10.92
N GLU A 16 -15.54 7.92 9.90
CA GLU A 16 -16.45 6.86 9.52
C GLU A 16 -16.47 5.79 10.62
N THR A 17 -17.61 5.50 11.23
CA THR A 17 -17.72 4.52 12.33
C THR A 17 -18.72 3.42 12.07
N THR A 18 -19.49 3.55 10.99
CA THR A 18 -20.71 2.77 10.77
C THR A 18 -20.50 1.58 9.86
N SER A 19 -19.61 1.69 8.86
CA SER A 19 -19.41 0.64 7.86
C SER A 19 -17.95 0.40 7.56
N PHE A 20 -17.52 -0.86 7.69
CA PHE A 20 -16.22 -1.31 7.19
C PHE A 20 -16.04 -1.00 5.71
N GLN A 21 -17.08 -1.24 4.89
CA GLN A 21 -16.99 -1.05 3.44
C GLN A 21 -16.69 0.41 3.10
N LYS A 22 -17.37 1.37 3.75
CA LYS A 22 -17.10 2.80 3.54
C LYS A 22 -15.69 3.20 3.95
N LYS A 23 -15.21 2.74 5.11
CA LYS A 23 -13.81 2.94 5.53
C LYS A 23 -12.82 2.40 4.50
N PHE A 24 -13.10 1.18 4.04
CA PHE A 24 -12.25 0.50 3.08
C PHE A 24 -12.26 1.21 1.73
N ASP A 25 -13.40 1.71 1.26
CA ASP A 25 -13.52 2.47 0.01
C ASP A 25 -12.72 3.79 0.08
N ILE A 26 -12.83 4.54 1.19
CA ILE A 26 -12.04 5.76 1.42
C ILE A 26 -10.55 5.45 1.29
N LEU A 27 -10.09 4.37 1.93
CA LEU A 27 -8.69 3.94 1.82
C LEU A 27 -8.34 3.48 0.40
N TYR A 28 -9.20 2.68 -0.23
CA TYR A 28 -8.95 2.06 -1.52
C TYR A 28 -8.79 3.12 -2.62
N TYR A 29 -9.69 4.12 -2.64
CA TYR A 29 -9.65 5.22 -3.62
C TYR A 29 -8.70 6.36 -3.26
N SER A 30 -8.11 6.35 -2.05
CA SER A 30 -7.05 7.30 -1.72
C SER A 30 -5.86 7.15 -2.68
N LYS A 31 -5.14 8.24 -2.96
CA LYS A 31 -3.99 8.23 -3.89
C LYS A 31 -2.67 8.07 -3.15
N GLY A 32 -1.71 7.40 -3.80
CA GLY A 32 -0.31 7.37 -3.39
C GLY A 32 0.12 6.18 -2.52
N TYR A 33 1.39 6.22 -2.14
CA TYR A 33 2.09 5.22 -1.32
C TYR A 33 2.12 5.61 0.17
N PHE A 34 2.22 4.60 1.04
CA PHE A 34 2.10 4.73 2.48
C PHE A 34 3.35 4.25 3.23
N SER A 35 3.92 5.11 4.06
CA SER A 35 4.92 4.76 5.07
C SER A 35 4.26 4.39 6.41
N GLY A 36 3.15 5.02 6.79
CA GLY A 36 2.47 4.83 8.08
C GLY A 36 1.39 3.74 8.14
N ALA A 37 1.59 2.59 7.47
CA ALA A 37 0.54 1.58 7.34
C ALA A 37 0.03 1.00 8.69
N ALA A 38 0.88 0.98 9.73
CA ALA A 38 0.48 0.54 11.08
C ALA A 38 -0.65 1.42 11.66
N SER A 39 -0.53 2.74 11.53
CA SER A 39 -1.55 3.69 11.99
C SER A 39 -2.89 3.50 11.27
N LEU A 40 -2.86 3.20 9.97
CA LEU A 40 -4.08 2.90 9.21
C LEU A 40 -4.76 1.62 9.70
N LEU A 41 -3.98 0.55 9.95
CA LEU A 41 -4.52 -0.72 10.42
C LEU A 41 -5.17 -0.62 11.80
N GLN A 42 -4.68 0.27 12.66
CA GLN A 42 -5.25 0.50 13.99
C GLN A 42 -6.68 1.06 13.94
N GLU A 43 -7.05 1.77 12.87
CA GLU A 43 -8.42 2.30 12.67
C GLU A 43 -9.46 1.22 12.32
N PHE A 44 -9.00 -0.01 12.02
CA PHE A 44 -9.84 -1.18 11.79
C PHE A 44 -9.86 -2.06 13.03
N LYS A 45 -11.07 -2.44 13.49
CA LYS A 45 -11.25 -3.16 14.76
C LYS A 45 -10.96 -4.65 14.65
N SER A 46 -11.39 -5.28 13.57
CA SER A 46 -11.38 -6.74 13.44
C SER A 46 -10.09 -7.24 12.77
N ALA A 47 -9.59 -8.40 13.20
CA ALA A 47 -8.45 -9.07 12.56
C ALA A 47 -8.66 -9.34 11.06
N PRO A 48 -9.79 -9.92 10.59
CA PRO A 48 -10.05 -10.10 9.16
C PRO A 48 -10.07 -8.78 8.37
N ASP A 49 -10.53 -7.69 8.97
CA ASP A 49 -10.56 -6.37 8.33
C ASP A 49 -9.14 -5.83 8.14
N ARG A 50 -8.30 -5.95 9.17
CA ARG A 50 -6.86 -5.60 9.08
C ARG A 50 -6.14 -6.40 7.99
N ILE A 51 -6.49 -7.68 7.82
CA ILE A 51 -5.94 -8.52 6.74
C ILE A 51 -6.41 -8.06 5.35
N LYS A 52 -7.68 -7.70 5.19
CA LYS A 52 -8.18 -7.13 3.91
C LYS A 52 -7.46 -5.84 3.58
N VAL A 53 -7.26 -4.98 4.57
CA VAL A 53 -6.58 -3.70 4.42
C VAL A 53 -5.13 -3.88 4.03
N ILE A 54 -4.34 -4.70 4.75
CA ILE A 54 -2.92 -4.88 4.40
C ILE A 54 -2.72 -5.50 3.00
N ARG A 55 -3.62 -6.39 2.58
CA ARG A 55 -3.62 -6.93 1.20
C ARG A 55 -3.89 -5.86 0.15
N ALA A 56 -4.82 -4.93 0.42
CA ALA A 56 -5.07 -3.81 -0.48
C ALA A 56 -3.88 -2.83 -0.53
N LEU A 57 -3.11 -2.76 0.55
CA LEU A 57 -1.94 -1.90 0.66
C LEU A 57 -0.65 -2.50 0.09
N GLU A 58 -0.55 -3.82 -0.09
CA GLU A 58 0.66 -4.54 -0.52
C GLU A 58 1.47 -3.83 -1.61
N LYS A 59 0.83 -3.38 -2.69
CA LYS A 59 1.49 -2.71 -3.83
C LYS A 59 1.67 -1.20 -3.67
N ARG A 60 1.31 -0.67 -2.51
CA ARG A 60 1.25 0.76 -2.17
C ARG A 60 2.02 1.07 -0.89
N LEU A 61 2.75 0.11 -0.33
CA LEU A 61 3.65 0.34 0.78
C LEU A 61 4.94 0.99 0.27
N CYS A 62 5.43 1.98 1.01
CA CYS A 62 6.79 2.49 0.82
C CYS A 62 7.81 1.48 1.35
N CYS A 63 9.05 1.59 0.87
CA CYS A 63 10.17 0.88 1.47
C CYS A 63 10.23 1.16 2.98
N MET A 64 10.46 0.11 3.77
CA MET A 64 10.48 0.17 5.23
C MET A 64 11.52 -0.80 5.79
N SER A 65 11.95 -0.52 7.02
CA SER A 65 12.77 -1.43 7.83
C SER A 65 11.94 -2.60 8.36
N CYS A 66 12.61 -3.68 8.73
CA CYS A 66 12.02 -4.82 9.42
C CYS A 66 11.44 -4.42 10.78
N ALA A 67 11.99 -3.38 11.42
CA ALA A 67 11.44 -2.81 12.66
C ALA A 67 10.06 -2.17 12.43
N GLU A 68 9.90 -1.37 11.38
CA GLU A 68 8.60 -0.79 11.00
C GLU A 68 7.61 -1.86 10.56
N ALA A 69 8.07 -2.85 9.78
CA ALA A 69 7.24 -3.98 9.37
C ALA A 69 6.74 -4.80 10.57
N ARG A 70 7.56 -4.95 11.61
CA ARG A 70 7.14 -5.57 12.87
C ARG A 70 5.96 -4.83 13.51
N GLU A 71 5.92 -3.51 13.46
CA GLU A 71 4.79 -2.73 13.99
C GLU A 71 3.50 -3.01 13.21
N ILE A 72 3.59 -3.12 11.88
CA ILE A 72 2.47 -3.50 11.01
C ILE A 72 1.98 -4.91 11.35
N ILE A 73 2.89 -5.89 11.50
CA ILE A 73 2.54 -7.27 11.83
C ILE A 73 1.90 -7.35 13.22
N ASN A 74 2.39 -6.58 14.18
CA ASN A 74 1.85 -6.52 15.54
C ASN A 74 0.47 -5.88 15.63
N CYS A 75 0.06 -5.08 14.63
CA CYS A 75 -1.32 -4.62 14.52
C CYS A 75 -2.30 -5.78 14.30
N ILE A 76 -1.85 -6.96 13.90
CA ILE A 76 -2.71 -8.13 13.75
C ILE A 76 -2.64 -8.98 15.04
N PRO A 77 -3.79 -9.30 15.65
CA PRO A 77 -3.85 -10.18 16.82
C PRO A 77 -3.11 -11.49 16.56
N VAL A 78 -2.59 -12.11 17.62
CA VAL A 78 -1.87 -13.39 17.57
C VAL A 78 -2.85 -14.52 17.21
N THR A 79 -3.25 -14.58 15.95
CA THR A 79 -3.88 -15.73 15.32
C THR A 79 -2.86 -16.34 14.37
N GLN A 80 -2.73 -17.67 14.38
CA GLN A 80 -1.63 -18.41 13.74
C GLN A 80 -1.44 -18.07 12.25
N ALA A 81 -2.51 -17.68 11.53
CA ALA A 81 -2.42 -17.35 10.10
C ALA A 81 -2.26 -15.86 9.79
N GLY A 82 -2.79 -14.96 10.64
CA GLY A 82 -2.92 -13.54 10.29
C GLY A 82 -1.57 -12.84 10.13
N ARG A 83 -0.65 -13.07 11.07
CA ARG A 83 0.68 -12.43 11.06
C ARG A 83 1.55 -12.91 9.90
N LEU A 84 1.44 -14.18 9.51
CA LEU A 84 2.15 -14.73 8.35
C LEU A 84 1.61 -14.12 7.04
N VAL A 85 0.29 -13.93 6.92
CA VAL A 85 -0.31 -13.24 5.77
C VAL A 85 0.14 -11.79 5.71
N ALA A 86 0.23 -11.10 6.85
CA ALA A 86 0.75 -9.74 6.92
C ALA A 86 2.19 -9.65 6.44
N LEU A 87 3.03 -10.58 6.92
CA LEU A 87 4.43 -10.68 6.52
C LEU A 87 4.55 -10.88 5.01
N GLU A 88 3.73 -11.76 4.42
CA GLU A 88 3.66 -11.94 2.98
C GLU A 88 3.33 -10.64 2.21
N CYS A 89 2.41 -9.83 2.72
CA CYS A 89 2.05 -8.56 2.09
C CYS A 89 3.13 -7.47 2.24
N VAL A 90 3.94 -7.48 3.30
CA VAL A 90 4.98 -6.45 3.53
C VAL A 90 6.35 -6.85 3.00
N LYS A 91 6.58 -8.14 2.72
CA LYS A 91 7.92 -8.66 2.37
C LYS A 91 8.59 -7.93 1.20
N GLY A 92 7.81 -7.52 0.21
CA GLY A 92 8.31 -6.80 -0.96
C GLY A 92 8.80 -5.38 -0.68
N SER A 93 8.50 -4.84 0.50
CA SER A 93 8.86 -3.48 0.92
C SER A 93 10.05 -3.43 1.89
N LEU A 94 10.61 -4.58 2.31
CA LEU A 94 11.64 -4.66 3.35
C LEU A 94 13.05 -4.37 2.80
N VAL A 95 13.77 -3.42 3.40
CA VAL A 95 15.11 -3.02 2.94
C VAL A 95 16.27 -3.76 3.63
N ASP A 96 16.09 -4.17 4.88
CA ASP A 96 17.12 -4.72 5.78
C ASP A 96 16.88 -6.21 6.13
N HIS A 97 16.00 -6.88 5.38
CA HIS A 97 15.61 -8.29 5.59
C HIS A 97 16.75 -9.31 5.48
N GLN A 98 17.90 -8.90 4.93
CA GLN A 98 19.10 -9.74 4.79
C GLN A 98 20.03 -9.64 6.00
N THR A 99 19.80 -8.65 6.88
CA THR A 99 20.61 -8.46 8.09
C THR A 99 20.11 -9.38 9.21
N LEU A 100 21.02 -9.81 10.09
CA LEU A 100 20.65 -10.59 11.27
C LEU A 100 19.63 -9.84 12.14
N GLU A 101 19.90 -8.55 12.39
CA GLU A 101 19.04 -7.68 13.19
C GLU A 101 17.62 -7.57 12.58
N GLY A 102 17.53 -7.35 11.26
CA GLY A 102 16.25 -7.27 10.55
C GLY A 102 15.43 -8.56 10.67
N ILE A 103 16.08 -9.71 10.51
CA ILE A 103 15.42 -11.02 10.70
C ILE A 103 14.91 -11.14 12.14
N GLU A 104 15.72 -10.81 13.14
CA GLU A 104 15.32 -10.87 14.55
C GLU A 104 14.12 -9.97 14.87
N TYR A 105 14.06 -8.77 14.29
CA TYR A 105 12.89 -7.89 14.42
C TYR A 105 11.61 -8.57 13.93
N ILE A 106 11.63 -9.19 12.75
CA ILE A 106 10.46 -9.90 12.22
C ILE A 106 10.11 -11.11 13.11
N LEU A 107 11.11 -11.91 13.51
CA LEU A 107 10.88 -13.10 14.32
C LEU A 107 10.33 -12.78 15.71
N SER A 108 10.66 -11.61 16.27
CA SER A 108 10.09 -11.15 17.54
C SER A 108 8.58 -10.92 17.49
N ALA A 109 7.98 -10.79 16.30
CA ALA A 109 6.53 -10.73 16.12
C ALA A 109 5.84 -12.11 16.22
N PHE A 110 6.59 -13.22 16.29
CA PHE A 110 6.03 -14.57 16.32
C PHE A 110 6.39 -15.29 17.62
N VAL A 111 5.38 -15.80 18.32
CA VAL A 111 5.56 -16.50 19.59
C VAL A 111 6.00 -17.95 19.36
N PHE A 112 5.39 -18.63 18.39
CA PHE A 112 5.62 -20.06 18.13
C PHE A 112 6.76 -20.27 17.14
N ASP A 113 7.63 -21.24 17.42
CA ASP A 113 8.77 -21.54 16.53
C ASP A 113 8.34 -22.06 15.15
N LYS A 114 7.21 -22.75 15.06
CA LYS A 114 6.61 -23.16 13.77
C LYS A 114 6.35 -21.96 12.86
N ASP A 115 5.88 -20.85 13.43
CA ASP A 115 5.60 -19.63 12.68
C ASP A 115 6.88 -18.86 12.38
N LYS A 116 7.86 -18.88 13.28
CA LYS A 116 9.20 -18.32 13.01
C LYS A 116 9.87 -19.00 11.82
N ILE A 117 9.83 -20.33 11.74
CA ILE A 117 10.36 -21.08 10.59
C ILE A 117 9.67 -20.66 9.29
N ARG A 118 8.34 -20.51 9.32
CA ARG A 118 7.57 -20.03 8.16
C ARG A 118 7.92 -18.59 7.80
N ALA A 119 8.11 -17.72 8.79
CA ALA A 119 8.51 -16.34 8.58
C ALA A 119 9.88 -16.24 7.91
N VAL A 120 10.87 -17.03 8.35
CA VAL A 120 12.18 -17.12 7.68
C VAL A 120 12.01 -17.56 6.23
N ASN A 121 11.23 -18.62 5.98
CA ASN A 121 10.99 -19.06 4.60
C ASN A 121 10.38 -17.94 3.73
N ILE A 122 9.41 -17.19 4.25
CA ILE A 122 8.83 -16.03 3.55
C ILE A 122 9.90 -14.98 3.24
N LEU A 123 10.75 -14.63 4.22
CA LEU A 123 11.83 -13.66 4.02
C LEU A 123 12.84 -14.13 2.96
N THR A 124 13.14 -15.42 2.87
CA THR A 124 14.03 -15.97 1.83
C THR A 124 13.43 -15.94 0.42
N THR A 125 12.11 -15.75 0.28
CA THR A 125 11.46 -15.63 -1.03
C THR A 125 11.48 -14.21 -1.61
N ILE A 126 12.04 -13.23 -0.88
CA ILE A 126 12.13 -11.85 -1.35
C ILE A 126 13.15 -11.77 -2.50
N SER A 127 12.66 -11.87 -3.72
CA SER A 127 13.38 -11.46 -4.92
C SER A 127 13.15 -9.96 -5.10
N THR A 128 14.23 -9.19 -5.10
CA THR A 128 14.23 -7.71 -5.11
C THR A 128 13.41 -7.16 -6.26
N HIS A 129 12.17 -6.75 -6.00
CA HIS A 129 11.40 -5.87 -6.89
C HIS A 129 11.26 -4.51 -6.20
N VAL A 130 12.36 -3.77 -6.19
CA VAL A 130 12.35 -2.35 -5.81
C VAL A 130 11.62 -1.62 -6.93
N VAL A 131 10.31 -1.44 -6.79
CA VAL A 131 9.57 -0.42 -7.54
C VAL A 131 9.88 0.91 -6.87
N ASN A 132 11.14 1.35 -7.00
CA ASN A 132 11.40 2.79 -7.04
C ASN A 132 10.52 3.30 -8.18
N GLU A 133 9.73 4.33 -7.91
CA GLU A 133 8.83 4.96 -8.89
C GLU A 133 9.42 4.82 -10.28
N LEU A 134 8.84 3.92 -11.09
CA LEU A 134 9.07 3.98 -12.51
C LEU A 134 8.63 5.40 -12.85
N ALA A 135 9.57 6.27 -13.21
CA ALA A 135 9.25 7.58 -13.71
C ALA A 135 8.07 7.35 -14.66
N SER A 136 6.96 8.04 -14.41
CA SER A 136 5.79 8.03 -15.29
C SER A 136 6.15 8.74 -16.60
N GLY A 137 7.28 8.37 -17.20
CA GLY A 137 7.69 8.70 -18.54
C GLY A 137 6.78 7.97 -19.49
N GLY A 138 5.55 8.46 -19.59
CA GLY A 138 4.81 8.34 -20.82
C GLY A 138 5.66 8.95 -21.94
N HIS A 139 5.72 8.29 -23.08
CA HIS A 139 6.29 8.92 -24.28
C HIS A 139 5.48 10.19 -24.55
N GLN A 140 6.14 11.35 -24.45
CA GLN A 140 5.58 12.61 -24.91
C GLN A 140 5.86 12.72 -26.40
N GLY A 141 4.83 12.50 -27.21
CA GLY A 141 4.90 12.73 -28.65
C GLY A 141 4.34 14.11 -28.99
N TYR A 142 5.08 14.92 -29.73
CA TYR A 142 4.54 16.14 -30.31
C TYR A 142 3.61 15.81 -31.47
N ALA A 143 2.38 16.30 -31.42
CA ALA A 143 1.47 16.33 -32.54
C ALA A 143 1.83 17.50 -33.48
N PRO A 144 1.52 17.42 -34.79
CA PRO A 144 1.51 18.59 -35.65
C PRO A 144 0.56 19.66 -35.07
N LEU A 145 0.94 20.94 -35.11
CA LEU A 145 0.25 22.10 -34.47
C LEU A 145 0.37 22.23 -32.94
N GLY A 146 1.39 21.63 -32.31
CA GLY A 146 1.72 21.95 -30.91
C GLY A 146 0.89 21.19 -29.86
N GLY A 147 0.13 20.18 -30.28
CA GLY A 147 -0.51 19.24 -29.36
C GLY A 147 0.51 18.31 -28.70
N LEU A 148 0.25 17.91 -27.45
CA LEU A 148 1.07 16.96 -26.70
C LEU A 148 0.29 15.66 -26.51
N TYR A 149 0.77 14.54 -27.06
CA TYR A 149 0.24 13.22 -26.74
C TYR A 149 1.00 12.65 -25.53
N THR A 150 0.28 12.34 -24.45
CA THR A 150 0.84 11.62 -23.31
C THR A 150 0.17 10.26 -23.20
N GLN A 151 0.94 9.17 -23.31
CA GLN A 151 0.45 7.85 -22.91
C GLN A 151 0.62 7.69 -21.40
N SER A 152 -0.46 7.92 -20.65
CA SER A 152 -0.59 7.49 -19.25
C SER A 152 -1.12 6.06 -19.26
N PHE A 153 -0.62 5.16 -18.41
CA PHE A 153 -1.25 3.84 -18.24
C PHE A 153 -2.70 4.04 -17.76
N PRO A 154 -3.72 3.73 -18.58
CA PRO A 154 -5.10 3.91 -18.15
C PRO A 154 -5.44 2.87 -17.07
N LEU A 155 -6.44 3.16 -16.23
CA LEU A 155 -7.07 2.22 -15.27
C LEU A 155 -6.31 1.93 -13.96
N LYS A 156 -5.37 2.78 -13.53
CA LYS A 156 -4.67 2.62 -12.24
C LYS A 156 -5.31 3.50 -11.16
N GLU A 157 -6.36 3.00 -10.49
CA GLU A 157 -7.19 3.77 -9.55
C GLU A 157 -6.41 4.44 -8.41
N HIS A 158 -5.37 3.76 -7.89
CA HIS A 158 -4.53 4.30 -6.81
C HIS A 158 -3.56 5.40 -7.25
N SER A 159 -3.33 5.55 -8.55
CA SER A 159 -2.51 6.62 -9.12
C SER A 159 -3.37 7.80 -9.58
N TYR A 160 -4.55 7.54 -10.15
CA TYR A 160 -5.35 8.56 -10.85
C TYR A 160 -6.71 8.86 -10.21
N GLY A 161 -7.18 8.09 -9.23
CA GLY A 161 -8.47 8.27 -8.54
C GLY A 161 -9.52 7.27 -8.99
N SER A 162 -10.78 7.42 -8.62
CA SER A 162 -11.82 6.46 -9.03
C SER A 162 -11.98 6.40 -10.55
N LEU A 163 -12.38 5.25 -11.11
CA LEU A 163 -12.67 5.16 -12.55
C LEU A 163 -13.72 6.18 -13.01
N ARG A 164 -14.67 6.51 -12.14
CA ARG A 164 -15.69 7.53 -12.41
C ARG A 164 -15.08 8.91 -12.64
N ASP A 165 -14.11 9.29 -11.80
CA ASP A 165 -13.37 10.55 -11.92
C ASP A 165 -12.39 10.54 -13.10
N GLN A 166 -11.87 9.38 -13.46
CA GLN A 166 -11.01 9.22 -14.64
C GLN A 166 -11.81 9.33 -15.95
N MET A 167 -13.03 8.79 -15.98
CA MET A 167 -13.89 8.79 -17.16
C MET A 167 -14.53 10.15 -17.44
N THR A 168 -14.69 11.02 -16.44
CA THR A 168 -15.18 12.40 -16.64
C THR A 168 -14.17 13.31 -17.33
N ILE A 169 -12.88 12.96 -17.35
CA ILE A 169 -11.83 13.72 -18.06
C ILE A 169 -11.81 13.40 -19.57
N ASN A 170 -12.49 12.33 -20.00
CA ASN A 170 -12.57 11.92 -21.40
C ASN A 170 -13.65 12.66 -22.22
N GLU A 171 -14.27 13.71 -21.71
CA GLU A 171 -14.93 14.65 -22.62
C GLU A 171 -13.85 15.40 -23.40
N PRO A 172 -13.86 15.34 -24.75
CA PRO A 172 -12.92 16.11 -25.54
C PRO A 172 -13.13 17.58 -25.17
N ILE A 173 -12.05 18.23 -24.73
CA ILE A 173 -11.99 19.68 -24.56
C ILE A 173 -12.16 20.30 -25.95
N LEU A 174 -13.41 20.42 -26.40
CA LEU A 174 -13.86 21.35 -27.42
C LEU A 174 -13.86 22.74 -26.77
N MET A 175 -12.66 23.29 -26.55
CA MET A 175 -12.53 24.73 -26.34
C MET A 175 -12.68 25.38 -27.71
N LEU A 176 -13.94 25.60 -28.08
CA LEU A 176 -14.32 26.71 -28.95
C LEU A 176 -13.91 27.99 -28.23
N TYR A 177 -12.93 28.70 -28.78
CA TYR A 177 -12.99 30.11 -29.20
C TYR A 177 -11.66 30.49 -29.87
#